data_AF-A0A7J4J1I9-F1
#
_entry.id   AF-A0A7J4J1I9-F1
#
_cell.length_a   1.000
_cell.length_b   1.000
_cell.length_c   1.000
_cell.angle_alpha   90.00
_cell.angle_beta   90.00
_cell.angle_gamma   90.00
#
_symmetry.space_group_name_H-M   'P 1'
#
loop_
_entity.id
_entity.type
_entity.pdbx_description
1 polymer ?
#
loop_
_entity_poly.entity_id
_entity_poly.type
_entity_poly.pdbx_seq_one_letter_code
_entity_poly.pdbx_strand_id
1 'polypeptide(L)'
;MRDKFVTLHHLAKARQNGVDVRIISNGTKDKAWTVVEAYLEKGILLKYLPLENFSLMVADEKECKITLKSKEYSQKFNIHVKDKALAQAMHSYYLSLWKKAEVLKVPR
;
A
#
# COMPACT_ATOMS: atom_id res chain seq x y z
N MET A 1 19.53 8.42 -11.20
CA MET A 1 18.19 8.59 -10.59
C MET A 1 17.65 7.20 -10.27
N ARG A 2 17.48 6.84 -8.99
CA ARG A 2 16.84 5.55 -8.64
C ARG A 2 15.35 5.70 -8.89
N ASP A 3 14.82 4.90 -9.81
CA ASP A 3 13.44 4.97 -10.30
C ASP A 3 12.44 5.15 -9.17
N LYS A 4 11.84 6.35 -9.08
CA LYS A 4 10.77 6.66 -8.12
C LYS A 4 9.54 5.75 -8.28
N PHE A 5 9.49 4.94 -9.33
CA PHE A 5 8.31 4.18 -9.78
C PHE A 5 8.54 2.67 -9.96
N VAL A 6 9.66 2.08 -9.50
CA VAL A 6 9.85 0.60 -9.62
C VAL A 6 8.67 -0.17 -9.02
N THR A 7 8.22 0.25 -7.84
CA THR A 7 7.06 -0.35 -7.16
C THR A 7 5.77 -0.19 -7.98
N LEU A 8 5.57 0.96 -8.63
CA LEU A 8 4.42 1.19 -9.50
C LEU A 8 4.45 0.24 -10.71
N HIS A 9 5.59 0.08 -11.37
CA HIS A 9 5.71 -0.83 -12.52
C HIS A 9 5.39 -2.28 -12.17
N HIS A 10 5.90 -2.77 -11.04
CA HIS A 10 5.61 -4.13 -10.58
C HIS A 10 4.11 -4.33 -10.26
N LEU A 11 3.50 -3.36 -9.57
CA LEU A 11 2.07 -3.43 -9.22
C LEU A 11 1.16 -3.27 -10.44
N ALA A 12 1.52 -2.41 -11.39
CA ALA A 12 0.81 -2.27 -12.65
C ALA A 12 0.86 -3.56 -13.47
N LYS A 13 2.02 -4.23 -13.53
CA LYS A 13 2.15 -5.55 -14.19
C LYS A 13 1.29 -6.61 -13.50
N ALA A 14 1.29 -6.66 -12.17
CA ALA A 14 0.43 -7.58 -11.42
C ALA A 14 -1.06 -7.33 -11.74
N ARG A 15 -1.48 -6.06 -11.76
CA ARG A 15 -2.85 -5.66 -12.11
C ARG A 15 -3.23 -6.08 -13.54
N GLN A 16 -2.32 -5.90 -14.50
CA GLN A 16 -2.49 -6.35 -15.89
C GLN A 16 -2.64 -7.88 -15.99
N ASN A 17 -1.98 -8.63 -15.11
CA ASN A 17 -2.12 -10.07 -15.01
C ASN A 17 -3.38 -10.52 -14.23
N GLY A 18 -4.31 -9.60 -13.93
CA GLY A 18 -5.58 -9.91 -13.27
C GLY A 18 -5.51 -9.95 -11.73
N VAL A 19 -4.38 -9.62 -11.11
CA VAL A 19 -4.27 -9.53 -9.66
C VAL A 19 -5.08 -8.33 -9.16
N ASP A 20 -5.84 -8.51 -8.08
CA ASP A 20 -6.50 -7.41 -7.38
C ASP A 20 -5.49 -6.63 -6.55
N VAL A 21 -5.16 -5.43 -7.00
CA VAL A 21 -4.19 -4.54 -6.33
C VAL A 21 -4.94 -3.35 -5.73
N ARG A 22 -4.87 -3.24 -4.41
CA ARG A 22 -5.48 -2.18 -3.63
C ARG A 22 -4.46 -1.55 -2.70
N ILE A 23 -4.47 -0.22 -2.60
CA ILE A 23 -3.49 0.54 -1.81
C ILE A 23 -4.20 1.57 -0.94
N ILE A 24 -3.84 1.61 0.33
CA ILE A 24 -4.15 2.73 1.22
C ILE A 24 -2.87 3.56 1.34
N SER A 25 -2.89 4.78 0.81
CA SER A 25 -1.80 5.72 0.95
C SER A 25 -1.81 6.33 2.35
N ASN A 26 -0.64 6.36 2.99
CA ASN A 26 -0.39 7.06 4.24
C ASN A 26 0.59 8.23 4.04
N GLY A 27 0.31 9.38 4.64
CA GLY A 27 1.10 10.61 4.48
C GLY A 27 0.20 11.85 4.46
N THR A 28 0.75 13.02 4.16
CA THR A 28 -0.05 14.24 3.95
C THR A 28 -0.60 14.26 2.52
N LYS A 29 -1.86 14.68 2.33
CA LYS A 29 -2.52 14.76 1.00
C LYS A 29 -1.66 15.50 -0.04
N ASP A 30 -0.88 16.48 0.40
CA ASP A 30 -0.12 17.38 -0.49
C ASP A 30 1.19 16.78 -1.04
N LYS A 31 1.71 15.67 -0.50
CA LYS A 31 3.12 15.31 -0.71
C LYS A 31 3.47 14.45 -1.93
N ALA A 32 2.51 13.99 -2.75
CA ALA A 32 2.84 13.30 -4.00
C ALA A 32 1.63 13.09 -4.93
N TRP A 33 0.90 14.15 -5.29
CA TRP A 33 -0.27 14.02 -6.18
C TRP A 33 0.07 13.33 -7.52
N THR A 34 1.24 13.64 -8.09
CA THR A 34 1.75 13.01 -9.31
C THR A 34 1.96 11.49 -9.18
N VAL A 35 2.25 10.99 -7.97
CA VAL A 35 2.34 9.54 -7.74
C VAL A 35 0.93 8.97 -7.68
N VAL A 36 0.01 9.59 -6.94
CA VAL A 36 -1.40 9.17 -6.87
C VAL A 36 -2.02 9.04 -8.27
N GLU A 37 -1.84 10.04 -9.13
CA GLU A 37 -2.31 10.03 -10.51
C GLU A 37 -1.72 8.85 -11.29
N ALA A 38 -0.40 8.65 -11.22
CA ALA A 38 0.25 7.55 -11.93
C ALA A 38 -0.25 6.15 -11.49
N TYR A 39 -0.64 5.97 -10.22
CA TYR A 39 -1.26 4.72 -9.76
C TYR A 39 -2.69 4.57 -10.30
N LEU A 40 -3.50 5.64 -10.26
CA LEU A 40 -4.87 5.64 -10.74
C LEU A 40 -4.95 5.40 -12.26
N GLU A 41 -4.06 6.00 -13.05
CA GLU A 41 -3.95 5.78 -14.51
C GLU A 41 -3.63 4.33 -14.87
N LYS A 42 -2.95 3.58 -13.99
CA LYS A 42 -2.68 2.15 -14.17
C LYS A 42 -3.81 1.26 -13.67
N GLY A 43 -4.97 1.82 -13.30
CA GLY A 43 -6.13 1.07 -12.83
C GLY A 43 -5.94 0.43 -11.45
N ILE A 44 -5.00 0.94 -10.66
CA ILE A 44 -4.79 0.50 -9.28
C ILE A 44 -5.79 1.23 -8.38
N LEU A 45 -6.49 0.47 -7.54
CA LEU A 45 -7.45 1.04 -6.60
C LEU A 45 -6.70 1.69 -5.45
N LEU A 46 -6.89 3.00 -5.28
CA LEU A 46 -6.17 3.79 -4.29
C LEU A 46 -7.14 4.54 -3.39
N LYS A 47 -6.92 4.44 -2.08
CA LYS A 47 -7.62 5.20 -1.05
C LYS A 47 -6.64 5.90 -0.12
N TYR A 48 -7.13 6.86 0.65
CA TYR A 48 -6.35 7.61 1.62
C TYR A 48 -6.83 7.34 3.04
N LEU A 49 -5.88 7.05 3.93
CA LEU A 49 -6.10 7.00 5.37
C LEU A 49 -4.77 7.34 6.07
N PRO A 50 -4.72 8.38 6.92
CA PRO A 50 -3.49 8.73 7.61
C PRO A 50 -3.15 7.65 8.65
N LEU A 51 -2.21 6.78 8.30
CA LEU A 51 -1.64 5.77 9.19
C LEU A 51 -0.23 6.18 9.61
N GLU A 52 0.02 6.18 10.92
CA GLU A 52 1.32 6.53 11.48
C GLU A 52 2.15 5.29 11.81
N ASN A 53 3.47 5.44 11.80
CA ASN A 53 4.45 4.50 12.36
C ASN A 53 4.55 3.10 11.72
N PHE A 54 3.72 2.75 10.73
CA PHE A 54 3.91 1.50 9.99
C PHE A 54 3.40 1.52 8.54
N SER A 55 3.68 0.44 7.81
CA SER A 55 2.98 0.04 6.58
C SER A 55 2.79 -1.47 6.56
N LEU A 56 1.69 -1.92 5.97
CA LEU A 56 1.33 -3.32 5.84
C LEU A 56 1.17 -3.68 4.36
N MET A 57 1.68 -4.85 4.00
CA MET A 57 1.42 -5.52 2.72
C MET A 57 0.94 -6.94 3.02
N VAL A 58 -0.08 -7.39 2.32
CA VAL A 58 -0.58 -8.77 2.35
C VAL A 58 -0.64 -9.28 0.92
N ALA A 59 -0.14 -10.49 0.67
CA ALA A 59 -0.16 -11.12 -0.65
C ALA A 59 -0.85 -12.48 -0.56
N ASP A 60 -1.88 -12.66 -1.39
CA ASP A 60 -2.66 -13.89 -1.57
C ASP A 60 -3.14 -14.57 -0.27
N GLU A 61 -3.27 -13.81 0.82
CA GLU A 61 -3.53 -14.34 2.18
C GLU A 61 -2.53 -15.42 2.65
N LYS A 62 -1.35 -15.48 2.04
CA LYS A 62 -0.30 -16.47 2.34
C LYS A 62 0.88 -15.87 3.06
N GLU A 63 1.15 -14.60 2.81
CA GLU A 63 2.24 -13.87 3.45
C GLU A 63 1.87 -12.41 3.72
N CYS A 64 2.52 -11.84 4.71
CA CYS A 64 2.42 -10.42 5.01
C CYS A 64 3.78 -9.83 5.35
N LYS A 65 3.91 -8.55 5.05
CA LYS A 65 5.06 -7.74 5.43
C LYS A 65 4.60 -6.54 6.23
N ILE A 66 5.13 -6.40 7.44
CA ILE A 66 4.92 -5.24 8.29
C ILE A 66 6.23 -4.45 8.31
N THR A 67 6.16 -3.16 7.99
CA THR A 67 7.31 -2.26 8.09
C THR A 67 7.03 -1.23 9.16
N LEU A 68 7.79 -1.27 10.24
CA LEU A 68 7.71 -0.28 11.31
C LEU A 68 8.61 0.91 10.98
N LYS A 69 8.09 2.11 11.23
CA LYS A 69 8.69 3.40 10.95
C LYS A 69 8.68 4.19 12.26
N SER A 70 9.81 4.72 12.68
CA SER A 70 9.90 5.63 13.81
C SER A 70 10.78 6.81 13.44
N LYS A 71 10.53 7.97 14.04
CA LYS A 71 11.39 9.15 13.89
C LYS A 71 12.66 9.04 14.74
N GLU A 72 12.63 8.21 15.78
CA GLU A 72 13.75 7.99 16.71
C GLU A 72 14.85 7.13 16.10
N TYR A 73 14.49 6.27 15.15
CA TYR A 73 15.41 5.35 14.48
C TYR A 73 15.57 5.76 13.03
N SER A 74 16.83 5.88 12.57
CA SER A 74 17.13 6.17 11.16
C SER A 74 16.76 5.02 10.22
N GLN A 75 16.64 3.80 10.77
CA GLN A 75 16.32 2.59 10.03
C GLN A 75 14.85 2.18 10.14
N LYS A 76 14.38 1.43 9.14
CA LYS A 76 13.04 0.81 9.13
C LYS A 76 13.18 -0.66 9.52
N PHE A 77 12.31 -1.14 10.39
CA PHE A 77 12.25 -2.55 10.75
C PHE A 77 11.24 -3.25 9.84
N ASN A 78 11.69 -4.28 9.12
CA ASN A 78 10.85 -5.02 8.17
C ASN A 78 10.66 -6.44 8.70
N ILE A 79 9.42 -6.82 8.99
CA ILE A 79 9.03 -8.16 9.41
C ILE A 79 8.27 -8.79 8.26
N HIS A 80 8.82 -9.84 7.67
CA HIS A 80 8.17 -10.63 6.62
C HIS A 80 7.82 -12.00 7.19
N VAL A 81 6.54 -12.34 7.15
CA VAL A 81 6.03 -13.61 7.68
C VAL A 81 5.29 -14.35 6.58
N LYS A 82 5.66 -15.62 6.39
CA LYS A 82 5.01 -16.56 5.46
C LYS A 82 4.11 -17.53 6.23
N ASP A 83 3.15 -16.96 6.94
CA ASP A 83 2.17 -17.71 7.72
C ASP A 83 0.75 -17.32 7.27
N LYS A 84 -0.05 -18.32 6.92
CA LYS A 84 -1.39 -18.13 6.38
C LYS A 84 -2.34 -17.52 7.40
N ALA A 85 -2.32 -18.00 8.65
CA ALA A 85 -3.25 -17.53 9.68
C ALA A 85 -3.01 -16.05 10.00
N LEU A 86 -1.74 -15.67 10.15
CA LEU A 86 -1.36 -14.28 10.34
C LEU A 86 -1.70 -13.42 9.12
N ALA A 87 -1.42 -13.90 7.90
CA ALA A 87 -1.73 -13.16 6.68
C ALA A 87 -3.25 -12.90 6.53
N GLN A 88 -4.09 -13.87 6.90
CA GLN A 88 -5.55 -13.71 6.92
C GLN A 88 -6.03 -12.72 7.99
N ALA A 89 -5.44 -12.75 9.18
CA ALA A 89 -5.72 -11.76 10.22
C ALA A 89 -5.35 -10.35 9.75
N MET A 90 -4.16 -10.19 9.14
CA MET A 90 -3.71 -8.93 8.57
C MET A 90 -4.57 -8.48 7.38
N HIS A 91 -5.05 -9.39 6.55
CA HIS A 91 -5.99 -9.08 5.48
C HIS A 91 -7.31 -8.53 6.04
N SER A 92 -7.84 -9.18 7.08
CA SER A 92 -9.08 -8.75 7.74
C SER A 92 -8.93 -7.35 8.36
N TYR A 93 -7.80 -7.11 9.02
CA TYR A 93 -7.43 -5.77 9.49
C TYR A 93 -7.38 -4.75 8.35
N TYR A 94 -6.69 -5.07 7.25
CA TYR A 94 -6.62 -4.21 6.06
C TYR A 94 -8.01 -3.86 5.51
N LEU A 95 -8.90 -4.85 5.35
CA LEU A 95 -10.26 -4.62 4.85
C LEU A 95 -11.06 -3.70 5.78
N SER A 96 -10.85 -3.79 7.09
CA SER A 96 -11.48 -2.88 8.06
C SER A 96 -11.05 -1.43 7.85
N LEU A 97 -9.78 -1.19 7.51
CA LEU A 97 -9.25 0.13 7.17
C LEU A 97 -9.76 0.59 5.81
N TRP A 98 -9.79 -0.30 4.81
CA TRP A 98 -10.25 0.00 3.45
C TRP A 98 -11.67 0.56 3.42
N LYS A 99 -12.56 0.04 4.28
CA LYS A 99 -13.94 0.53 4.42
C LYS A 99 -14.01 1.97 4.92
N LYS A 100 -13.07 2.39 5.78
CA LYS A 100 -13.02 3.72 6.40
C LYS A 100 -12.21 4.73 5.58
N ALA A 101 -11.35 4.26 4.68
CA ALA A 101 -10.47 5.10 3.89
C ALA A 101 -11.24 5.90 2.82
N GLU A 102 -10.78 7.13 2.59
CA GLU A 102 -11.35 8.08 1.63
C GLU A 102 -10.95 7.70 0.19
N VAL A 103 -11.90 7.76 -0.75
CA VAL A 103 -11.60 7.51 -2.17
C VAL A 103 -10.86 8.70 -2.75
N LEU A 104 -9.67 8.47 -3.29
CA LEU A 104 -8.97 9.47 -4.08
C LEU A 104 -9.50 9.45 -5.51
N LYS A 105 -9.83 10.63 -6.05
CA LYS A 105 -10.23 10.82 -7.45
C LYS A 105 -9.25 11.80 -8.09
N VAL A 106 -8.92 11.57 -9.36
CA VAL A 106 -8.21 12.57 -10.17
C VAL A 106 -9.15 13.78 -10.31
N PRO A 107 -8.69 15.03 -10.06
CA PRO A 107 -9.51 16.21 -10.28
C PRO A 107 -9.65 16.32 -11.80
N ARG A 108 -10.88 16.36 -12.30
CA ARG A 108 -11.13 16.57 -13.73
C ARG A 108 -10.82 18.00 -14.12
#